data_AF-A0A0F9PM97-F1
#
_entry.id   AF-A0A0F9PM97-F1
#
_cell.length_a   1.000
_cell.length_b   1.000
_cell.length_c   1.000
_cell.angle_alpha   90.00
_cell.angle_beta   90.00
_cell.angle_gamma   90.00
#
_symmetry.space_group_name_H-M   'P 1'
#
loop_
_entity.id
_entity.type
_entity.pdbx_description
1 polymer ?
#
loop_
_entity_poly.entity_id
_entity_poly.type
_entity_poly.pdbx_seq_one_letter_code
_entity_poly.pdbx_strand_id
1 'polypeptide(L)'
;MKLRNYINTSLIGLIGSILLIVSEFFSWFSGYNLIEIYLITTSVAIEDSFLFLFPLISGIICLIGSILVIYKYELRIKSVIISFVGLGFLLIFFFDYISQEIEYFSNAGPGLYLGVAGFLLIVFNIIIALITKENNKDGN
;
A
#
# COMPACT_ATOMS: atom_id res chain seq x y z
N MET A 1 -21.20 -15.35 12.75
CA MET A 1 -19.92 -15.84 12.18
C MET A 1 -19.42 -15.00 10.99
N LYS A 2 -20.29 -14.56 10.05
CA LYS A 2 -19.89 -13.81 8.84
C LYS A 2 -19.31 -12.39 9.09
N LEU A 3 -19.92 -11.58 9.96
CA LEU A 3 -19.43 -10.21 10.26
C LEU A 3 -18.01 -10.20 10.87
N ARG A 4 -17.71 -11.17 11.74
CA ARG A 4 -16.38 -11.32 12.35
C ARG A 4 -15.30 -11.64 11.32
N ASN A 5 -15.62 -12.45 10.31
CA ASN A 5 -14.70 -12.73 9.20
C ASN A 5 -14.48 -11.49 8.32
N TYR A 6 -15.52 -10.69 8.06
CA TYR A 6 -15.39 -9.46 7.27
C TYR A 6 -14.56 -8.37 7.96
N ILE A 7 -14.77 -8.17 9.26
CA ILE A 7 -13.93 -7.26 10.04
C ILE A 7 -12.49 -7.77 10.04
N ASN A 8 -12.27 -9.08 10.19
CA ASN A 8 -10.93 -9.67 10.11
C ASN A 8 -10.25 -9.44 8.75
N THR A 9 -10.98 -9.51 7.65
CA THR A 9 -10.40 -9.32 6.31
C THR A 9 -10.10 -7.85 6.03
N SER A 10 -11.00 -6.93 6.39
CA SER A 10 -10.74 -5.49 6.22
C SER A 10 -9.59 -4.98 7.09
N LEU A 11 -9.33 -5.64 8.22
CA LEU A 11 -8.14 -5.37 9.05
C LEU A 11 -6.84 -5.69 8.32
N ILE A 12 -6.82 -6.66 7.41
CA ILE A 12 -5.63 -6.99 6.60
C ILE A 12 -5.27 -5.81 5.69
N GLY A 13 -6.27 -5.23 5.01
CA GLY A 13 -6.07 -4.03 4.19
C GLY A 13 -5.52 -2.86 5.01
N LEU A 14 -6.11 -2.62 6.19
CA LEU A 14 -5.64 -1.60 7.14
C LEU A 14 -4.18 -1.80 7.54
N ILE A 15 -3.82 -3.01 8.00
CA ILE A 15 -2.45 -3.33 8.42
C ILE A 15 -1.50 -3.17 7.24
N GLY A 16 -1.86 -3.63 6.05
CA GLY A 16 -1.06 -3.48 4.85
C GLY A 16 -0.78 -2.01 4.51
N SER A 17 -1.81 -1.15 4.56
CA SER A 17 -1.67 0.28 4.34
C SER A 17 -0.82 0.96 5.41
N ILE A 18 -0.98 0.60 6.68
CA ILE A 18 -0.16 1.13 7.78
C ILE A 18 1.30 0.72 7.61
N LEU A 19 1.58 -0.55 7.29
CA LEU A 19 2.94 -1.03 7.04
C LEU A 19 3.60 -0.26 5.89
N LEU A 20 2.85 0.03 4.83
CA LEU A 20 3.37 0.80 3.71
C LEU A 20 3.70 2.24 4.11
N ILE A 21 2.84 2.91 4.88
CA ILE A 21 3.12 4.26 5.42
C ILE A 21 4.35 4.23 6.33
N VAL A 22 4.40 3.27 7.26
CA VAL A 22 5.50 3.14 8.22
C VAL A 22 6.82 2.82 7.51
N SER A 23 6.79 2.06 6.41
CA SER A 23 7.98 1.70 5.64
C SER A 23 8.80 2.90 5.16
N GLU A 24 8.15 4.04 5.00
CA GLU A 24 8.75 5.26 4.48
C GLU A 24 9.67 5.95 5.49
N PHE A 25 9.49 5.67 6.77
CA PHE A 25 10.30 6.19 7.88
C PHE A 25 11.50 5.31 8.21
N PHE A 26 11.69 4.21 7.48
CA PHE A 26 12.82 3.29 7.63
C PHE A 26 13.72 3.31 6.40
N SER A 27 14.97 2.89 6.56
CA SER A 27 15.92 2.82 5.44
C SER A 27 15.55 1.73 4.45
N TRP A 28 15.67 2.03 3.15
CA TRP A 28 15.40 1.08 2.06
C TRP A 28 16.67 0.44 1.51
N PHE A 29 17.62 1.22 0.98
CA PHE A 29 18.92 0.70 0.50
C PHE A 29 20.11 1.56 0.96
N SER A 30 19.96 2.88 1.01
CA SER A 30 21.06 3.84 1.18
C SER A 30 21.31 4.30 2.62
N GLY A 31 20.76 3.60 3.62
CA GLY A 31 20.83 4.02 5.04
C GLY A 31 19.93 5.22 5.40
N TYR A 32 19.48 5.98 4.40
CA TYR A 32 18.45 7.01 4.53
C TYR A 32 17.05 6.43 4.34
N ASN A 33 16.06 7.06 4.96
CA ASN A 33 14.65 6.76 4.69
C ASN A 33 14.15 7.52 3.44
N LEU A 34 12.99 7.14 2.90
CA LEU A 34 12.51 7.70 1.64
C LEU A 34 12.16 9.19 1.73
N ILE A 35 11.70 9.66 2.89
CA ILE A 35 11.41 11.08 3.12
C ILE A 35 12.72 11.90 3.12
N GLU A 36 13.79 11.37 3.71
CA GLU A 36 15.11 11.99 3.65
C GLU A 36 15.63 12.06 2.21
N ILE A 37 15.50 10.96 1.46
CA ILE A 37 15.89 10.93 0.04
C ILE A 37 15.07 11.95 -0.76
N TYR A 38 13.76 12.05 -0.52
CA TYR A 38 12.92 13.09 -1.13
C TYR A 38 13.46 14.50 -0.86
N LEU A 39 13.77 14.83 0.40
CA LEU A 39 14.26 16.17 0.77
C LEU A 39 15.63 16.48 0.15
N ILE A 40 16.53 15.50 0.11
CA ILE A 40 17.85 15.66 -0.51
C ILE A 40 17.68 15.88 -2.02
N THR A 41 16.94 15.00 -2.70
CA THR A 41 16.80 15.01 -4.16
C THR A 41 15.99 16.20 -4.67
N THR A 42 15.05 16.72 -3.88
CA THR A 42 14.25 17.91 -4.26
C THR A 42 15.13 19.13 -4.57
N SER A 43 16.33 19.22 -4.00
CA SER A 43 17.25 20.33 -4.30
C SER A 43 17.95 20.23 -5.67
N VAL A 44 17.95 19.04 -6.29
CA VAL A 44 18.72 18.75 -7.51
C VAL A 44 17.82 18.31 -8.68
N ALA A 45 16.80 17.49 -8.41
CA ALA A 45 15.87 16.95 -9.39
C ALA A 45 14.46 16.88 -8.77
N ILE A 46 13.72 18.00 -8.85
CA ILE A 46 12.39 18.14 -8.26
C ILE A 46 11.39 17.12 -8.79
N GLU A 47 11.40 16.86 -10.11
CA GLU A 47 10.41 15.99 -10.73
C GLU A 47 10.60 14.53 -10.26
N ASP A 48 11.86 14.07 -10.24
CA ASP A 48 12.21 12.72 -9.81
C ASP A 48 12.05 12.53 -8.31
N SER A 49 12.18 13.59 -7.51
CA SER A 49 12.07 13.47 -6.05
C SER A 49 10.67 13.00 -5.62
N PHE A 50 9.61 13.39 -6.34
CA PHE A 50 8.25 12.97 -6.02
C PHE A 50 8.04 11.46 -6.03
N LEU A 51 8.85 10.72 -6.79
CA LEU A 51 8.84 9.26 -6.82
C LEU A 51 8.97 8.68 -5.40
N PHE A 52 9.82 9.27 -4.56
CA PHE A 52 10.07 8.78 -3.20
C PHE A 52 8.90 8.98 -2.23
N LEU A 53 7.88 9.78 -2.59
CA LEU A 53 6.64 9.93 -1.81
C LEU A 53 5.53 8.96 -2.26
N PHE A 54 5.74 8.20 -3.34
CA PHE A 54 4.71 7.31 -3.88
C PHE A 54 4.33 6.19 -2.91
N PRO A 55 5.23 5.61 -2.12
CA PRO A 55 4.85 4.69 -1.05
C PRO A 55 3.91 5.32 -0.01
N LEU A 56 4.15 6.57 0.45
CA LEU A 56 3.22 7.29 1.32
C LEU A 56 1.84 7.42 0.70
N ILE A 57 1.82 7.95 -0.53
CA ILE A 57 0.61 8.32 -1.24
C ILE A 57 -0.22 7.05 -1.49
N SER A 58 0.43 5.97 -1.94
CA SER A 58 -0.18 4.66 -2.08
C SER A 58 -0.77 4.16 -0.74
N GLY A 59 0.00 4.26 0.34
CA GLY A 59 -0.40 3.84 1.68
C GLY A 59 -1.65 4.57 2.15
N ILE A 60 -1.69 5.89 2.00
CA ILE A 60 -2.83 6.74 2.37
C ILE A 60 -4.07 6.41 1.52
N ILE A 61 -3.91 6.28 0.20
CA ILE A 61 -5.03 5.95 -0.69
C ILE A 61 -5.61 4.57 -0.34
N CYS A 62 -4.76 3.56 -0.13
CA CYS A 62 -5.21 2.22 0.26
C CYS A 62 -5.83 2.21 1.67
N LEU A 63 -5.35 3.07 2.58
CA LEU A 63 -5.92 3.24 3.92
C LEU A 63 -7.36 3.77 3.82
N ILE A 64 -7.59 4.80 3.00
CA ILE A 64 -8.92 5.34 2.72
C ILE A 64 -9.81 4.25 2.13
N GLY A 65 -9.31 3.49 1.15
CA GLY A 65 -10.01 2.35 0.58
C GLY A 65 -10.45 1.35 1.66
N SER A 66 -9.55 0.97 2.56
CA SER A 66 -9.84 0.00 3.63
C SER A 66 -10.86 0.54 4.64
N ILE A 67 -10.77 1.81 5.02
CA ILE A 67 -11.73 2.47 5.92
C ILE A 67 -13.14 2.49 5.32
N LEU A 68 -13.28 2.72 4.02
CA LEU A 68 -14.60 2.73 3.36
C LEU A 68 -15.35 1.41 3.51
N VAL A 69 -14.67 0.27 3.42
CA VAL A 69 -15.30 -1.06 3.58
C VAL A 69 -15.74 -1.29 5.02
N ILE A 70 -14.93 -0.83 5.98
CA ILE A 70 -15.25 -0.91 7.40
C ILE A 70 -16.48 -0.07 7.72
N TYR A 71 -16.56 1.12 7.12
CA TYR A 71 -17.70 2.01 7.28
C TYR A 71 -18.98 1.44 6.66
N LYS A 72 -18.93 1.03 5.38
CA LYS A 72 -20.06 0.43 4.65
C LYS A 72 -19.56 -0.65 3.71
N TYR A 73 -19.98 -1.89 3.97
CA TYR A 73 -19.61 -3.05 3.18
C TYR A 73 -20.02 -2.95 1.69
N GLU A 74 -21.13 -2.27 1.39
CA GLU A 74 -21.59 -2.00 0.01
C GLU A 74 -20.55 -1.22 -0.82
N LEU A 75 -19.63 -0.49 -0.17
CA LEU A 75 -18.56 0.25 -0.84
C LEU A 75 -17.34 -0.62 -1.18
N ARG A 76 -17.41 -1.94 -0.98
CA ARG A 76 -16.29 -2.87 -1.22
C ARG A 76 -15.69 -2.74 -2.61
N ILE A 77 -16.50 -2.68 -3.66
CA ILE A 77 -15.97 -2.55 -5.03
C ILE A 77 -15.29 -1.19 -5.23
N LYS A 78 -15.84 -0.11 -4.67
CA LYS A 78 -15.21 1.22 -4.70
C LYS A 78 -13.87 1.22 -3.96
N SER A 79 -13.80 0.54 -2.82
CA SER A 79 -12.57 0.34 -2.08
C SER A 79 -11.50 -0.40 -2.89
N VAL A 80 -11.89 -1.46 -3.62
CA VAL A 80 -10.98 -2.18 -4.52
C VAL A 80 -10.42 -1.24 -5.60
N ILE A 81 -11.29 -0.44 -6.24
CA ILE A 81 -10.85 0.53 -7.26
C ILE A 81 -9.87 1.55 -6.67
N ILE A 82 -10.19 2.12 -5.50
CA ILE A 82 -9.31 3.06 -4.79
C ILE A 82 -7.96 2.40 -4.47
N SER A 83 -7.99 1.16 -3.98
CA SER A 83 -6.77 0.41 -3.64
C SER A 83 -5.92 0.15 -4.88
N PHE A 84 -6.53 -0.15 -6.05
CA PHE A 84 -5.80 -0.26 -7.31
C PHE A 84 -5.12 1.05 -7.72
N VAL A 85 -5.78 2.20 -7.54
CA VAL A 85 -5.16 3.51 -7.80
C VAL A 85 -3.94 3.71 -6.89
N GLY A 86 -4.08 3.42 -5.59
CA GLY A 86 -2.97 3.50 -4.64
C GLY A 86 -1.80 2.60 -5.03
N LEU A 87 -2.07 1.31 -5.27
CA LEU A 87 -1.07 0.34 -5.70
C LEU A 87 -0.40 0.72 -7.02
N GLY A 88 -1.09 1.45 -7.91
CA GLY A 88 -0.49 1.98 -9.14
C GLY A 88 0.71 2.88 -8.87
N PHE A 89 0.61 3.80 -7.91
CA PHE A 89 1.75 4.65 -7.50
C PHE A 89 2.90 3.80 -6.95
N LEU A 90 2.60 2.81 -6.11
CA LEU A 90 3.64 1.95 -5.55
C LEU A 90 4.33 1.09 -6.63
N LEU A 91 3.59 0.61 -7.63
CA LEU A 91 4.17 -0.15 -8.73
C LEU A 91 5.12 0.71 -9.57
N ILE A 92 4.75 1.96 -9.87
CA ILE A 92 5.66 2.90 -10.57
C ILE A 92 6.94 3.06 -9.76
N PHE A 93 6.81 3.29 -8.45
CA PHE A 93 7.96 3.37 -7.55
C PHE A 93 8.82 2.11 -7.55
N PHE A 94 8.23 0.92 -7.45
CA PHE A 94 8.97 -0.34 -7.49
C PHE A 94 9.69 -0.53 -8.82
N PHE A 95 9.03 -0.30 -9.95
CA PHE A 95 9.67 -0.49 -11.25
C PHE A 95 10.84 0.46 -11.44
N ASP A 96 10.69 1.73 -11.06
CA ASP A 96 11.74 2.71 -11.26
C ASP A 96 12.86 2.53 -10.22
N TYR A 97 12.55 2.68 -8.94
CA TYR A 97 13.56 2.68 -7.87
C TYR A 97 14.26 1.33 -7.69
N ILE A 98 13.53 0.19 -7.68
CA ILE A 98 14.17 -1.12 -7.48
C ILE A 98 15.03 -1.51 -8.69
N SER A 99 14.68 -1.06 -9.90
CA SER A 99 15.51 -1.34 -11.08
C SER A 99 16.88 -0.66 -10.99
N GLN A 100 16.94 0.54 -10.39
CA GLN A 100 18.17 1.29 -10.18
C GLN A 100 19.02 0.72 -9.03
N GLU A 101 18.37 0.13 -8.03
CA GLU A 101 19.02 -0.37 -6.81
C GLU A 101 19.25 -1.89 -6.80
N ILE A 102 19.02 -2.58 -7.91
CA ILE A 102 19.02 -4.06 -7.97
C ILE A 102 20.38 -4.67 -7.58
N GLU A 103 21.49 -3.98 -7.87
CA GLU A 103 22.84 -4.41 -7.50
C GLU A 103 23.09 -4.29 -5.98
N TYR A 104 22.33 -3.46 -5.29
CA TYR A 104 22.44 -3.20 -3.86
C TYR A 104 21.42 -3.97 -3.02
N PHE A 105 20.80 -5.02 -3.58
CA PHE A 105 19.79 -5.80 -2.86
C PHE A 105 20.31 -6.44 -1.56
N SER A 106 21.62 -6.69 -1.45
CA SER A 106 22.27 -7.13 -0.21
C SER A 106 22.19 -6.12 0.94
N ASN A 107 21.95 -4.84 0.61
CA ASN A 107 21.84 -3.73 1.54
C ASN A 107 20.37 -3.36 1.82
N ALA A 108 19.42 -4.23 1.43
CA ALA A 108 18.01 -4.03 1.70
C ALA A 108 17.76 -3.84 3.20
N GLY A 109 17.22 -2.68 3.54
CA GLY A 109 16.84 -2.29 4.88
C GLY A 109 15.41 -2.68 5.24
N PRO A 110 15.01 -2.46 6.50
CA PRO A 110 13.68 -2.80 7.00
C PRO A 110 12.55 -2.10 6.23
N GLY A 111 12.80 -0.91 5.68
CA GLY A 111 11.81 -0.17 4.88
C GLY A 111 11.32 -0.98 3.68
N LEU A 112 12.23 -1.58 2.90
CA LEU A 112 11.87 -2.41 1.75
C LEU A 112 10.98 -3.58 2.16
N TYR A 113 11.36 -4.31 3.22
CA TYR A 113 10.60 -5.48 3.69
C TYR A 113 9.20 -5.09 4.18
N LEU A 114 9.08 -3.98 4.92
CA LEU A 114 7.79 -3.46 5.36
C LEU A 114 6.92 -3.02 4.16
N GLY A 115 7.52 -2.36 3.16
CA GLY A 115 6.84 -1.93 1.95
C GLY A 115 6.30 -3.11 1.13
N VAL A 116 7.13 -4.14 0.91
CA VAL A 116 6.73 -5.36 0.20
C VAL A 116 5.67 -6.14 0.98
N ALA A 117 5.83 -6.27 2.29
CA ALA A 117 4.82 -6.93 3.14
C ALA A 117 3.48 -6.16 3.09
N GLY A 118 3.52 -4.84 3.19
CA GLY A 118 2.34 -3.97 3.07
C GLY A 118 1.63 -4.16 1.72
N PHE A 119 2.40 -4.14 0.62
CA PHE A 119 1.90 -4.41 -0.72
C PHE A 119 1.17 -5.76 -0.81
N LEU A 120 1.80 -6.85 -0.36
CA LEU A 120 1.22 -8.19 -0.44
C LEU A 120 -0.08 -8.31 0.36
N LEU A 121 -0.15 -7.69 1.55
CA LEU A 121 -1.37 -7.71 2.37
C LEU A 121 -2.51 -6.94 1.69
N ILE A 122 -2.23 -5.80 1.06
CA ILE A 122 -3.25 -5.03 0.32
C ILE A 122 -3.74 -5.84 -0.89
N VAL A 123 -2.84 -6.48 -1.65
CA VAL A 123 -3.21 -7.35 -2.77
C VAL A 123 -4.08 -8.51 -2.29
N PHE A 124 -3.71 -9.16 -1.19
CA PHE A 124 -4.49 -10.24 -0.61
C PHE A 124 -5.88 -9.78 -0.17
N ASN A 125 -5.98 -8.60 0.45
CA ASN A 125 -7.26 -7.98 0.80
C ASN A 125 -8.13 -7.70 -0.44
N ILE A 126 -7.55 -7.21 -1.53
CA ILE A 126 -8.26 -7.01 -2.81
C ILE A 126 -8.82 -8.33 -3.33
N ILE A 127 -8.00 -9.39 -3.37
CA ILE A 127 -8.43 -10.71 -3.84
C ILE A 127 -9.60 -11.22 -3.00
N ILE A 128 -9.50 -11.13 -1.67
CA ILE A 128 -10.59 -11.53 -0.77
C ILE A 128 -11.85 -10.72 -1.03
N ALA A 129 -11.72 -9.39 -1.16
CA ALA A 129 -12.84 -8.50 -1.43
C ALA A 129 -13.56 -8.87 -2.73
N LEU A 130 -12.83 -9.29 -3.77
CA LEU A 130 -13.39 -9.72 -5.05
C LEU A 130 -14.05 -11.10 -5.00
N ILE A 131 -13.45 -12.08 -4.32
CA ILE A 131 -13.98 -13.46 -4.24
C ILE A 131 -15.22 -13.54 -3.36
N THR A 132 -15.33 -12.66 -2.38
CA THR A 132 -16.47 -12.66 -1.46
C THR A 132 -17.76 -12.43 -2.25
N LYS A 133 -18.63 -13.44 -2.33
CA LYS A 133 -19.93 -13.25 -2.97
C LYS A 133 -20.81 -12.35 -2.11
N GLU A 134 -21.46 -11.40 -2.77
CA GLU A 134 -22.62 -10.73 -2.20
C GLU A 134 -23.67 -11.82 -2.03
N ASN A 135 -23.82 -12.35 -0.81
CA ASN A 135 -25.03 -13.12 -0.52
C ASN A 135 -26.13 -12.06 -0.50
N ASN A 136 -26.91 -12.01 -1.58
CA ASN A 136 -28.10 -11.18 -1.68
C ASN A 136 -28.83 -11.19 -0.34
N LYS A 137 -28.97 -10.02 0.26
CA LYS A 137 -30.11 -9.73 1.11
C LYS A 137 -31.34 -9.62 0.20
N ASP A 138 -31.73 -10.73 -0.41
CA ASP A 138 -33.06 -10.90 -0.96
C ASP A 138 -33.73 -11.95 -0.07
N GLY A 139 -34.54 -11.50 0.88
CA GLY A 139 -35.39 -12.38 1.67
C GLY A 139 -35.56 -11.97 3.13
N ASN A 140 -36.58 -11.13 3.36
CA ASN A 140 -37.27 -10.79 4.62
C ASN A 140 -36.56 -9.88 5.62
#